data_AF-A0A949SL77-F1
#
_entry.id   AF-A0A949SL77-F1
#
_cell.length_a   1.000
_cell.length_b   1.000
_cell.length_c   1.000
_cell.angle_alpha   90.00
_cell.angle_beta   90.00
_cell.angle_gamma   90.00
#
_symmetry.space_group_name_H-M   'P 1'
#
loop_
_entity.id
_entity.type
_entity.pdbx_description
1 polymer ?
#
loop_
_entity_poly.entity_id
_entity_poly.type
_entity_poly.pdbx_seq_one_letter_code
_entity_poly.pdbx_strand_id
1 'polypeptide(L)'
;MEEFLNNQFYGNSVSNWFISLGIIVGAIVIGKLVTWFTNKILKQLTSKSKSRLDDILIDMLEQPVVFAIAIAGIWAGLERLHFSNSLDGWLGKIYHILIVINITWFVARFIDAIIKEYLIPFAEKSEGTLDNQILPIVQKVFRAVIWSVGLIVALNNAGYDVGALIAGLGIGGLALAMAAKETVSNMFGGVMVFTIKSFKIGDRIKINGFDGFVSEISFQVTRLRTLEGRLVTIPNSLFIGNIVENVTAEPTRKITLNLGLVYETTPQEMQKAMDILKDISEKSSNLDEGTVISFTTFGDFNLGITFIYFIKKESDIFLTQSEISLEILKRFNENKLSFAFPTQTIYSKSLN
;
A
#
# COMPACT_ATOMS: atom_id res chain seq x y z
N MET A 1 50.61 -54.30 20.13
CA MET A 1 49.44 -53.47 19.77
C MET A 1 49.39 -52.20 20.63
N GLU A 2 49.65 -52.30 21.94
CA GLU A 2 49.72 -51.14 22.84
C GLU A 2 50.87 -50.15 22.53
N GLU A 3 52.05 -50.61 22.11
CA GLU A 3 53.17 -49.72 21.73
C GLU A 3 52.83 -48.80 20.53
N PHE A 4 52.09 -49.30 19.53
CA PHE A 4 51.70 -48.51 18.37
C PHE A 4 50.66 -47.44 18.72
N LEU A 5 49.77 -47.73 19.68
CA LEU A 5 48.70 -46.82 20.10
C LEU A 5 49.21 -45.65 20.96
N ASN A 6 50.37 -45.83 21.61
CA ASN A 6 51.03 -44.82 22.43
C ASN A 6 52.04 -43.95 21.66
N ASN A 7 52.31 -44.26 20.39
CA ASN A 7 53.12 -43.39 19.54
C ASN A 7 52.46 -42.02 19.41
N GLN A 8 53.27 -40.96 19.55
CA GLN A 8 52.79 -39.59 19.47
C GLN A 8 52.97 -39.04 18.06
N PHE A 9 51.89 -38.52 17.49
CA PHE A 9 51.87 -37.83 16.21
C PHE A 9 51.27 -36.44 16.42
N TYR A 10 52.04 -35.38 16.15
CA TYR A 10 51.68 -33.99 16.46
C TYR A 10 51.19 -33.77 17.90
N GLY A 11 51.93 -34.30 18.89
CA GLY A 11 51.60 -34.13 20.32
C GLY A 11 50.39 -34.95 20.81
N ASN A 12 49.79 -35.78 19.96
CA ASN A 12 48.63 -36.61 20.28
C ASN A 12 48.95 -38.09 20.09
N SER A 13 48.43 -38.95 20.98
CA SER A 13 48.56 -40.40 20.79
C SER A 13 47.77 -40.87 19.57
N VAL A 14 48.24 -41.92 18.90
CA VAL A 14 47.50 -42.59 17.81
C VAL A 14 46.10 -43.01 18.28
N SER A 15 45.95 -43.40 19.56
CA SER A 15 44.64 -43.66 20.18
C SER A 15 43.69 -42.46 20.14
N ASN A 16 44.16 -41.25 20.46
CA ASN A 16 43.33 -40.04 20.43
C ASN A 16 42.86 -39.69 19.02
N TRP A 17 43.71 -39.91 18.01
CA TRP A 17 43.34 -39.76 16.60
C TRP A 17 42.23 -40.74 16.17
N PHE A 18 42.32 -42.01 16.58
CA PHE A 18 41.26 -43.00 16.30
C PHE A 18 39.94 -42.65 16.99
N ILE A 19 39.98 -42.16 18.23
CA ILE A 19 38.76 -41.76 18.96
C ILE A 19 38.14 -40.51 18.31
N SER A 20 38.95 -39.51 17.95
CA SER A 20 38.51 -38.31 17.23
C SER A 20 37.82 -38.68 15.91
N LEU A 21 38.46 -39.53 15.10
CA LEU A 21 37.89 -40.01 13.84
C LEU A 21 36.60 -40.82 14.07
N GLY A 22 36.54 -41.62 15.14
CA GLY A 22 35.34 -42.33 15.55
C GLY A 22 34.17 -41.40 15.88
N ILE A 23 34.42 -40.30 16.59
CA ILE A 23 33.40 -39.27 16.90
C ILE A 23 32.89 -38.60 15.62
N ILE A 24 33.78 -38.21 14.72
CA ILE A 24 33.43 -37.55 13.44
C ILE A 24 32.58 -38.49 12.58
N VAL A 25 33.03 -39.73 12.39
CA VAL A 25 32.29 -40.75 11.64
C VAL A 25 30.94 -41.02 12.31
N GLY A 26 30.92 -41.13 13.64
CA GLY A 26 29.68 -41.30 14.43
C GLY A 26 28.68 -40.17 14.19
N ALA A 27 29.12 -38.91 14.19
CA ALA A 27 28.27 -37.76 13.92
C ALA A 27 27.73 -37.75 12.50
N ILE A 28 28.53 -38.13 11.49
CA ILE A 28 28.06 -38.28 10.11
C ILE A 28 27.00 -39.39 10.01
N VAL A 29 27.22 -40.50 10.71
CA VAL A 29 26.24 -41.60 10.79
C VAL A 29 24.95 -41.14 11.46
N ILE A 30 25.02 -40.39 12.57
CA ILE A 30 23.86 -39.80 13.23
C ILE A 30 23.14 -38.84 12.27
N GLY A 31 23.87 -37.97 11.57
CA GLY A 31 23.29 -37.10 10.55
C GLY A 31 22.53 -37.88 9.47
N LYS A 32 23.13 -38.96 8.94
CA LYS A 32 22.44 -39.86 8.00
C LYS A 32 21.22 -40.54 8.62
N LEU A 33 21.29 -41.00 9.86
CA LEU A 33 20.16 -41.57 10.58
C LEU A 33 19.03 -40.56 10.76
N VAL A 34 19.34 -39.31 11.06
CA VAL A 34 18.36 -38.21 11.12
C VAL A 34 17.70 -38.05 9.75
N THR A 35 18.46 -37.91 8.66
CA THR A 35 17.84 -37.82 7.31
C THR A 35 16.97 -39.03 6.97
N TRP A 36 17.41 -40.23 7.34
CA TRP A 36 16.66 -41.46 7.10
C TRP A 36 15.37 -41.51 7.92
N PHE A 37 15.44 -41.17 9.21
CA PHE A 37 14.29 -41.12 10.11
C PHE A 37 13.29 -40.06 9.65
N THR A 38 13.78 -38.88 9.27
CA THR A 38 12.94 -37.78 8.79
C THR A 38 12.22 -38.15 7.50
N ASN A 39 12.93 -38.69 6.51
CA ASN A 39 12.33 -39.06 5.23
C ASN A 39 11.41 -40.28 5.29
N LYS A 40 11.70 -41.25 6.17
CA LYS A 40 10.96 -42.52 6.21
C LYS A 40 9.80 -42.51 7.20
N ILE A 41 9.94 -41.83 8.34
CA ILE A 41 8.97 -41.90 9.44
C ILE A 41 8.21 -40.57 9.54
N LEU A 42 8.92 -39.46 9.71
CA LEU A 42 8.26 -38.16 9.90
C LEU A 42 7.42 -37.76 8.68
N LYS A 43 7.98 -37.80 7.46
CA LYS A 43 7.23 -37.47 6.24
C LYS A 43 6.05 -38.40 5.96
N GLN A 44 6.11 -39.67 6.34
CA GLN A 44 4.99 -40.62 6.18
C GLN A 44 3.87 -40.40 7.20
N LEU A 45 4.18 -39.82 8.36
CA LEU A 45 3.21 -39.50 9.40
C LEU A 45 2.56 -38.14 9.14
N THR A 46 3.34 -37.14 8.70
CA THR A 46 2.84 -35.80 8.42
C THR A 46 2.06 -35.73 7.11
N SER A 47 2.35 -36.59 6.12
CA SER A 47 1.49 -36.73 4.94
C SER A 47 0.08 -37.26 5.23
N LYS A 48 -0.17 -37.75 6.46
CA LYS A 48 -1.49 -38.18 6.96
C LYS A 48 -2.15 -37.14 7.87
N SER A 49 -1.43 -36.07 8.22
CA SER A 49 -1.93 -34.92 8.97
C SER A 49 -2.80 -34.04 8.07
N LYS A 50 -3.77 -33.31 8.65
CA LYS A 50 -4.55 -32.28 7.94
C LYS A 50 -3.77 -30.97 7.77
N SER A 51 -2.66 -30.79 8.49
CA SER A 51 -1.88 -29.55 8.54
C SER A 51 -0.71 -29.60 7.56
N ARG A 52 -0.70 -28.72 6.55
CA ARG A 52 0.42 -28.56 5.60
C ARG A 52 1.68 -27.96 6.22
N LEU A 53 1.57 -27.37 7.41
CA LEU A 53 2.70 -26.77 8.13
C LEU A 53 3.72 -27.81 8.57
N ASP A 54 3.25 -28.99 8.96
CA ASP A 54 4.09 -30.00 9.61
C ASP A 54 5.12 -30.56 8.61
N ASP A 55 4.67 -30.88 7.39
CA ASP A 55 5.53 -31.33 6.29
C ASP A 55 6.61 -30.31 5.94
N ILE A 56 6.21 -29.03 5.91
CA ILE A 56 7.07 -27.93 5.52
C ILE A 56 8.15 -27.65 6.58
N LEU A 57 7.76 -27.63 7.86
CA LEU A 57 8.70 -27.45 8.96
C LEU A 57 9.76 -28.57 8.98
N ILE A 58 9.34 -29.80 8.70
CA ILE A 58 10.24 -30.95 8.61
C ILE A 58 11.25 -30.78 7.47
N ASP A 59 10.78 -30.41 6.28
CA ASP A 59 11.65 -30.18 5.10
C ASP A 59 12.61 -28.98 5.27
N MET A 60 12.17 -27.96 6.01
CA MET A 60 13.01 -26.80 6.35
C MET A 60 14.11 -27.15 7.36
N LEU A 61 13.80 -27.97 8.38
CA LEU A 61 14.70 -28.29 9.49
C LEU A 61 15.69 -29.41 9.17
N GLU A 62 15.33 -30.37 8.32
CA GLU A 62 16.11 -31.59 8.08
C GLU A 62 17.58 -31.28 7.74
N GLN A 63 17.82 -30.49 6.69
CA GLN A 63 19.18 -30.28 6.20
C GLN A 63 20.02 -29.37 7.11
N PRO A 64 19.48 -28.27 7.68
CA PRO A 64 20.20 -27.47 8.67
C PRO A 64 20.58 -28.25 9.92
N VAL A 65 19.69 -29.09 10.45
CA VAL A 65 19.95 -29.93 11.63
C VAL A 65 21.07 -30.93 11.35
N VAL A 66 21.04 -31.59 10.18
CA VAL A 66 22.09 -32.55 9.79
C VAL A 66 23.44 -31.87 9.66
N PHE A 67 23.48 -30.68 9.07
CA PHE A 67 24.70 -29.89 8.96
C PHE A 67 25.20 -29.43 10.34
N ALA A 68 24.30 -29.03 11.25
CA ALA A 68 24.65 -28.69 12.63
C ALA A 68 25.24 -29.88 13.40
N ILE A 69 24.66 -31.08 13.24
CA ILE A 69 25.19 -32.33 13.82
C ILE A 69 26.59 -32.64 13.28
N ALA A 70 26.80 -32.46 11.98
CA ALA A 70 28.11 -32.66 11.38
C ALA A 70 29.15 -31.66 11.93
N ILE A 71 28.80 -30.37 12.02
CA ILE A 71 29.67 -29.34 12.62
C ILE A 71 29.99 -29.66 14.08
N ALA A 72 28.99 -30.02 14.88
CA ALA A 72 29.16 -30.36 16.30
C ALA A 72 30.04 -31.60 16.48
N GLY A 73 29.87 -32.62 15.64
CA GLY A 73 30.71 -33.82 15.66
C GLY A 73 32.16 -33.58 15.26
N ILE A 74 32.37 -32.75 14.23
CA ILE A 74 33.71 -32.31 13.82
C ILE A 74 34.37 -31.54 14.95
N TRP A 75 33.65 -30.61 15.58
CA TRP A 75 34.16 -29.86 16.73
C TRP A 75 34.53 -30.76 17.91
N ALA A 76 33.61 -31.63 18.35
CA ALA A 76 33.85 -32.55 19.45
C ALA A 76 35.00 -33.54 19.18
N GLY A 77 35.19 -33.94 17.92
CA GLY A 77 36.33 -34.75 17.50
C GLY A 77 37.64 -33.97 17.56
N LEU A 78 37.66 -32.72 17.09
CA LEU A 78 38.85 -31.88 17.06
C LEU A 78 39.27 -31.38 18.44
N GLU A 79 38.32 -31.06 19.33
CA GLU A 79 38.60 -30.60 20.71
C GLU A 79 39.32 -31.68 21.56
N ARG A 80 39.24 -32.95 21.14
CA ARG A 80 39.96 -34.06 21.78
C ARG A 80 41.43 -34.13 21.41
N LEU A 81 41.84 -33.42 20.37
CA LEU A 81 43.23 -33.36 19.90
C LEU A 81 43.87 -32.07 20.42
N HIS A 82 45.05 -32.20 21.01
CA HIS A 82 45.85 -31.05 21.43
C HIS A 82 46.60 -30.48 20.22
N PHE A 83 46.17 -29.33 19.70
CA PHE A 83 46.93 -28.59 18.70
C PHE A 83 47.72 -27.45 19.36
N SER A 84 48.52 -26.73 18.58
CA SER A 84 49.12 -25.48 19.04
C SER A 84 48.03 -24.44 19.34
N ASN A 85 48.21 -23.58 20.34
CA ASN A 85 47.26 -22.53 20.72
C ASN A 85 46.73 -21.67 19.55
N SER A 86 47.54 -21.44 18.52
CA SER A 86 47.14 -20.70 17.31
C SER A 86 46.14 -21.46 16.43
N LEU A 87 46.30 -22.78 16.31
CA LEU A 87 45.40 -23.64 15.53
C LEU A 87 44.05 -23.82 16.23
N ASP A 88 44.04 -24.02 17.56
CA ASP A 88 42.80 -24.12 18.33
C ASP A 88 41.95 -22.85 18.22
N GLY A 89 42.58 -21.68 18.33
CA GLY A 89 41.90 -20.40 18.13
C GLY A 89 41.32 -20.24 16.72
N TRP A 90 42.03 -20.71 15.68
CA TRP A 90 41.55 -20.63 14.30
C TRP A 90 40.40 -21.60 14.03
N LEU A 91 40.46 -22.82 14.57
CA LEU A 91 39.38 -23.81 14.50
C LEU A 91 38.12 -23.32 15.22
N GLY A 92 38.25 -22.67 16.38
CA GLY A 92 37.13 -22.06 17.10
C GLY A 92 36.43 -20.97 16.28
N LYS A 93 37.19 -20.11 15.61
CA LYS A 93 36.63 -19.09 14.70
C LYS A 93 35.87 -19.72 13.54
N ILE A 94 36.42 -20.76 12.92
CA ILE A 94 35.76 -21.48 11.83
C ILE A 94 34.46 -22.12 12.32
N TYR A 95 34.47 -22.75 13.50
CA TYR A 95 33.29 -23.35 14.10
C TYR A 95 32.18 -22.30 14.32
N HIS A 96 32.51 -21.15 14.92
CA HIS A 96 31.56 -20.05 15.11
C HIS A 96 31.01 -19.49 13.79
N ILE A 97 31.83 -19.38 12.74
CA ILE A 97 31.36 -18.96 11.42
C ILE A 97 30.40 -19.99 10.83
N LEU A 98 30.75 -21.29 10.88
CA LEU A 98 29.94 -22.36 10.30
C LEU A 98 28.58 -22.50 11.00
N ILE A 99 28.52 -22.38 12.32
CA ILE A 99 27.25 -22.46 13.05
C ILE A 99 26.36 -21.25 12.75
N VAL A 100 26.91 -20.04 12.66
CA VAL A 100 26.13 -18.85 12.30
C VAL A 100 25.63 -18.92 10.85
N ILE A 101 26.47 -19.39 9.91
CA ILE A 101 26.05 -19.62 8.53
C ILE A 101 24.94 -20.67 8.47
N ASN A 102 25.02 -21.74 9.26
CA ASN A 102 23.98 -22.76 9.35
C ASN A 102 22.64 -22.18 9.84
N ILE A 103 22.68 -21.37 10.90
CA ILE A 103 21.49 -20.69 11.44
C ILE A 103 20.93 -19.69 10.40
N THR A 104 21.79 -18.92 9.74
CA THR A 104 21.41 -17.97 8.69
C THR A 104 20.72 -18.69 7.53
N TRP A 105 21.30 -19.81 7.10
CA TRP A 105 20.74 -20.64 6.05
C TRP A 105 19.39 -21.25 6.44
N PHE A 106 19.26 -21.71 7.70
CA PHE A 106 17.99 -22.17 8.25
C PHE A 106 16.92 -21.07 8.18
N VAL A 107 17.21 -19.86 8.67
CA VAL A 107 16.29 -18.72 8.63
C VAL A 107 15.91 -18.36 7.19
N ALA A 108 16.87 -18.34 6.27
CA ALA A 108 16.60 -18.06 4.85
C ALA A 108 15.63 -19.09 4.25
N ARG A 109 15.84 -20.39 4.51
CA ARG A 109 14.94 -21.46 4.05
C ARG A 109 13.56 -21.38 4.67
N PHE A 110 13.49 -21.03 5.95
CA PHE A 110 12.23 -20.85 6.66
C PHE A 110 11.40 -19.74 6.01
N ILE A 111 12.02 -18.59 5.72
CA ILE A 111 11.36 -17.48 5.03
C ILE A 111 10.94 -17.89 3.61
N ASP A 112 11.82 -18.52 2.83
CA ASP A 112 11.50 -18.96 1.47
C ASP A 112 10.27 -19.88 1.42
N ALA A 113 10.16 -20.81 2.37
CA ALA A 113 9.07 -21.75 2.40
C ALA A 113 7.78 -21.18 3.02
N ILE A 114 7.85 -20.19 3.94
CA ILE A 114 6.68 -19.36 4.29
C ILE A 114 6.15 -18.64 3.05
N ILE A 115 7.03 -18.00 2.28
CA ILE A 115 6.59 -17.22 1.12
C ILE A 115 5.95 -18.15 0.08
N LYS A 116 6.54 -19.33 -0.15
CA LYS A 116 6.02 -20.31 -1.11
C LYS A 116 4.66 -20.88 -0.72
N GLU A 117 4.44 -21.21 0.54
CA GLU A 117 3.20 -21.87 0.97
C GLU A 117 2.07 -20.89 1.34
N TYR A 118 2.42 -19.74 1.92
CA TYR A 118 1.42 -18.79 2.42
C TYR A 118 1.20 -17.60 1.52
N LEU A 119 2.29 -16.95 1.08
CA LEU A 119 2.16 -15.68 0.35
C LEU A 119 1.80 -15.90 -1.11
N ILE A 120 2.38 -16.89 -1.80
CA ILE A 120 2.02 -17.20 -3.20
C ILE A 120 0.53 -17.56 -3.33
N PRO A 121 0.00 -18.56 -2.59
CA PRO A 121 -1.38 -19.00 -2.80
C PRO A 121 -2.41 -17.98 -2.30
N PHE A 122 -2.03 -17.10 -1.38
CA PHE A 122 -2.85 -15.97 -0.96
C PHE A 122 -2.91 -14.88 -2.03
N ALA A 123 -1.77 -14.56 -2.65
CA ALA A 123 -1.69 -13.59 -3.74
C ALA A 123 -2.48 -14.06 -4.98
N GLU A 124 -2.37 -15.34 -5.36
CA GLU A 124 -3.10 -15.92 -6.51
C GLU A 124 -4.63 -15.93 -6.33
N LYS A 125 -5.13 -15.92 -5.09
CA LYS A 125 -6.56 -15.86 -4.78
C LYS A 125 -7.12 -14.43 -4.76
N SER A 126 -6.25 -13.43 -4.68
CA SER A 126 -6.64 -12.03 -4.74
C SER A 126 -6.56 -11.59 -6.20
N GLU A 127 -7.68 -11.16 -6.80
CA GLU A 127 -7.72 -10.59 -8.17
C GLU A 127 -6.91 -9.27 -8.31
N GLY A 128 -6.10 -8.92 -7.31
CA GLY A 128 -5.31 -7.70 -7.23
C GLY A 128 -3.95 -7.83 -7.89
N THR A 129 -3.52 -6.72 -8.50
CA THR A 129 -2.21 -6.44 -9.13
C THR A 129 -0.96 -6.64 -8.24
N LEU A 130 -1.05 -7.30 -7.09
CA LEU A 130 0.09 -7.90 -6.38
C LEU A 130 0.57 -9.16 -7.15
N ASP A 131 0.69 -8.99 -8.46
CA ASP A 131 1.04 -10.00 -9.45
C ASP A 131 2.37 -10.65 -9.12
N ASN A 132 2.54 -11.84 -9.67
CA ASN A 132 3.71 -12.74 -9.66
C ASN A 132 5.10 -12.09 -9.83
N GLN A 133 5.18 -10.79 -10.11
CA GLN A 133 6.41 -10.02 -10.28
C GLN A 133 6.93 -9.38 -8.98
N ILE A 134 6.06 -8.96 -8.06
CA ILE A 134 6.49 -8.30 -6.81
C ILE A 134 7.09 -9.32 -5.84
N LEU A 135 6.46 -10.49 -5.74
CA LEU A 135 6.85 -11.49 -4.75
C LEU A 135 8.29 -12.02 -4.93
N PRO A 136 8.77 -12.32 -6.15
CA PRO A 136 10.17 -12.68 -6.37
C PRO A 136 11.16 -11.57 -6.00
N ILE A 137 10.77 -10.30 -6.16
CA ILE A 137 11.61 -9.15 -5.76
C ILE A 137 11.71 -9.10 -4.24
N VAL A 138 10.57 -9.22 -3.54
CA VAL A 138 10.52 -9.24 -2.07
C VAL A 138 11.36 -10.41 -1.51
N GLN A 139 11.24 -11.60 -2.09
CA GLN A 139 12.08 -12.76 -1.72
C GLN A 139 13.58 -12.48 -1.86
N LYS A 140 14.00 -11.91 -3.00
CA LYS A 140 15.42 -11.56 -3.23
C LYS A 140 15.92 -10.54 -2.23
N VAL A 141 15.12 -9.53 -1.90
CA VAL A 141 15.47 -8.50 -0.91
C VAL A 141 15.62 -9.13 0.49
N PHE A 142 14.65 -9.91 0.95
CA PHE A 142 14.75 -10.61 2.24
C PHE A 142 15.97 -11.51 2.30
N ARG A 143 16.23 -12.29 1.25
CA ARG A 143 17.41 -13.15 1.17
C ARG A 143 18.71 -12.33 1.26
N ALA A 144 18.81 -11.22 0.53
CA ALA A 144 19.97 -10.34 0.59
C ALA A 144 20.20 -9.77 1.99
N VAL A 145 19.13 -9.35 2.68
CA VAL A 145 19.20 -8.84 4.06
C VAL A 145 19.63 -9.94 5.03
N ILE A 146 19.01 -11.11 4.99
CA ILE A 146 19.31 -12.24 5.88
C ILE A 146 20.79 -12.65 5.75
N TRP A 147 21.28 -12.80 4.52
CA TRP A 147 22.68 -13.17 4.28
C TRP A 147 23.65 -12.07 4.68
N SER A 148 23.30 -10.79 4.48
CA SER A 148 24.14 -9.66 4.92
C SER A 148 24.26 -9.65 6.45
N VAL A 149 23.14 -9.78 7.16
CA VAL A 149 23.13 -9.85 8.63
C VAL A 149 23.87 -11.10 9.13
N GLY A 150 23.62 -12.25 8.52
CA GLY A 150 24.29 -13.50 8.87
C GLY A 150 25.80 -13.44 8.71
N LEU A 151 26.29 -12.81 7.64
CA LEU A 151 27.72 -12.60 7.42
C LEU A 151 28.33 -11.71 8.50
N ILE A 152 27.68 -10.61 8.87
CA ILE A 152 28.14 -9.71 9.94
C ILE A 152 28.21 -10.45 11.27
N VAL A 153 27.17 -11.20 11.63
CA VAL A 153 27.13 -11.96 12.89
C VAL A 153 28.23 -13.03 12.90
N ALA A 154 28.47 -13.70 11.77
CA ALA A 154 29.51 -14.73 11.65
C ALA A 154 30.91 -14.13 11.87
N LEU A 155 31.19 -12.99 11.24
CA LEU A 155 32.47 -12.28 11.40
C LEU A 155 32.65 -11.73 12.82
N ASN A 156 31.60 -11.15 13.41
CA ASN A 156 31.64 -10.64 14.77
C ASN A 156 31.92 -11.74 15.80
N ASN A 157 31.25 -12.89 15.66
CA ASN A 157 31.47 -14.05 16.55
C ASN A 157 32.85 -14.69 16.37
N ALA A 158 33.48 -14.54 15.20
CA ALA A 158 34.87 -14.93 14.98
C ALA A 158 35.90 -13.91 15.52
N GLY A 159 35.43 -12.84 16.18
CA GLY A 159 36.26 -11.81 16.79
C GLY A 159 36.80 -10.77 15.81
N TYR A 160 36.19 -10.63 14.63
CA TYR A 160 36.47 -9.50 13.73
C TYR A 160 35.65 -8.29 14.12
N ASP A 161 36.24 -7.10 14.02
CA ASP A 161 35.50 -5.85 14.17
C ASP A 161 34.66 -5.60 12.91
N VAL A 162 33.34 -5.65 13.09
CA VAL A 162 32.35 -5.44 12.02
C VAL A 162 31.77 -4.02 12.02
N GLY A 163 32.27 -3.12 12.88
CA GLY A 163 31.77 -1.75 13.00
C GLY A 163 31.79 -1.00 11.67
N ALA A 164 32.86 -1.13 10.89
CA ALA A 164 32.96 -0.53 9.55
C ALA A 164 31.92 -1.10 8.55
N LEU A 165 31.65 -2.41 8.61
CA LEU A 165 30.64 -3.04 7.75
C LEU A 165 29.22 -2.58 8.11
N ILE A 166 28.91 -2.52 9.41
CA ILE A 166 27.63 -2.03 9.92
C ILE A 166 27.45 -0.56 9.54
N ALA A 167 28.48 0.28 9.72
CA ALA A 167 28.45 1.68 9.34
C ALA A 167 28.21 1.87 7.83
N GLY A 168 28.94 1.10 6.99
CA GLY A 168 28.77 1.13 5.54
C GLY A 168 27.37 0.70 5.09
N LEU A 169 26.83 -0.37 5.67
CA LEU A 169 25.45 -0.82 5.40
C LEU A 169 24.40 0.16 5.94
N GLY A 170 24.68 0.85 7.05
CA GLY A 170 23.81 1.90 7.57
C GLY A 170 23.69 3.07 6.60
N ILE A 171 24.81 3.57 6.09
CA ILE A 171 24.84 4.66 5.09
C ILE A 171 24.24 4.20 3.76
N GLY A 172 24.59 2.99 3.28
CA GLY A 172 24.02 2.42 2.06
C GLY A 172 22.52 2.17 2.17
N GLY A 173 22.06 1.70 3.34
CA GLY A 173 20.65 1.49 3.66
C GLY A 173 19.87 2.80 3.71
N LEU A 174 20.46 3.86 4.28
CA LEU A 174 19.87 5.21 4.24
C LEU A 174 19.71 5.73 2.81
N ALA A 175 20.74 5.58 1.98
CA ALA A 175 20.67 5.97 0.57
C ALA A 175 19.58 5.21 -0.19
N LEU A 176 19.47 3.89 0.03
CA LEU A 176 18.40 3.07 -0.54
C LEU A 176 17.01 3.48 -0.04
N ALA A 177 16.87 3.78 1.26
CA ALA A 177 15.62 4.24 1.85
C ALA A 177 15.18 5.59 1.28
N MET A 178 16.12 6.51 1.07
CA MET A 178 15.84 7.79 0.42
C MET A 178 15.39 7.61 -1.03
N ALA A 179 16.03 6.69 -1.77
CA ALA A 179 15.62 6.38 -3.14
C ALA A 179 14.24 5.72 -3.21
N ALA A 180 13.90 4.86 -2.25
CA ALA A 180 12.62 4.15 -2.20
C ALA A 180 11.47 4.97 -1.57
N LYS A 181 11.75 6.15 -1.02
CA LYS A 181 10.79 6.97 -0.25
C LYS A 181 9.48 7.22 -1.01
N GLU A 182 9.56 7.58 -2.28
CA GLU A 182 8.41 7.89 -3.13
C GLU A 182 7.52 6.65 -3.33
N THR A 183 8.13 5.51 -3.65
CA THR A 183 7.42 4.24 -3.84
C THR A 183 6.70 3.83 -2.56
N VAL A 184 7.39 3.86 -1.42
CA VAL A 184 6.80 3.51 -0.12
C VAL A 184 5.66 4.47 0.24
N SER A 185 5.83 5.77 0.01
CA SER A 185 4.79 6.77 0.25
C SER A 185 3.53 6.50 -0.59
N ASN A 186 3.69 6.15 -1.86
CA ASN A 186 2.58 5.79 -2.74
C ASN A 186 1.87 4.51 -2.29
N MET A 187 2.61 3.49 -1.86
CA MET A 187 2.02 2.26 -1.33
C MET A 187 1.16 2.53 -0.09
N PHE A 188 1.68 3.31 0.87
CA PHE A 188 0.91 3.73 2.04
C PHE A 188 -0.30 4.58 1.65
N GLY A 189 -0.15 5.48 0.68
CA GLY A 189 -1.27 6.24 0.13
C GLY A 189 -2.38 5.33 -0.41
N GLY A 190 -2.01 4.28 -1.14
CA GLY A 190 -2.96 3.32 -1.70
C GLY A 190 -3.74 2.58 -0.61
N VAL A 191 -3.03 2.05 0.39
CA VAL A 191 -3.65 1.39 1.55
C VAL A 191 -4.63 2.35 2.24
N MET A 192 -4.24 3.60 2.46
CA MET A 192 -5.08 4.59 3.13
C MET A 192 -6.34 4.95 2.33
N VAL A 193 -6.24 5.05 1.00
CA VAL A 193 -7.43 5.22 0.13
C VAL A 193 -8.41 4.07 0.32
N PHE A 194 -7.92 2.82 0.38
CA PHE A 194 -8.76 1.65 0.62
C PHE A 194 -9.34 1.59 2.04
N THR A 195 -8.59 2.02 3.06
CA THR A 195 -9.02 1.97 4.46
C THR A 195 -10.02 3.07 4.80
N ILE A 196 -9.72 4.33 4.45
CA ILE A 196 -10.60 5.48 4.73
C ILE A 196 -11.80 5.48 3.79
N LYS A 197 -11.66 4.94 2.57
CA LYS A 197 -12.71 4.91 1.54
C LYS A 197 -13.27 6.31 1.23
N SER A 198 -12.39 7.32 1.15
CA SER A 198 -12.77 8.70 0.80
C SER A 198 -13.50 8.81 -0.55
N PHE A 199 -13.23 7.87 -1.45
CA PHE A 199 -13.90 7.68 -2.73
C PHE A 199 -13.79 6.22 -3.17
N LYS A 200 -14.60 5.83 -4.16
CA LYS A 200 -14.61 4.49 -4.76
C LYS A 200 -14.46 4.57 -6.27
N ILE A 201 -14.14 3.44 -6.91
CA ILE A 201 -14.21 3.32 -8.36
C ILE A 201 -15.63 3.70 -8.81
N GLY A 202 -15.73 4.58 -9.81
CA GLY A 202 -16.98 5.16 -10.29
C GLY A 202 -17.36 6.51 -9.66
N ASP A 203 -16.75 6.93 -8.56
CA ASP A 203 -16.99 8.26 -8.00
C ASP A 203 -16.33 9.33 -8.89
N ARG A 204 -17.01 10.47 -9.06
CA ARG A 204 -16.43 11.68 -9.63
C ARG A 204 -15.76 12.47 -8.51
N ILE A 205 -14.48 12.72 -8.66
CA ILE A 205 -13.70 13.47 -7.70
C ILE A 205 -12.98 14.63 -8.37
N LYS A 206 -12.68 15.66 -7.57
CA LYS A 206 -11.76 16.73 -7.95
C LYS A 206 -10.54 16.74 -7.05
N ILE A 207 -9.37 16.79 -7.68
CA ILE A 207 -8.08 16.86 -6.99
C ILE A 207 -7.07 17.58 -7.87
N ASN A 208 -6.32 18.53 -7.32
CA ASN A 208 -5.23 19.25 -7.99
C ASN A 208 -5.60 19.80 -9.39
N GLY A 209 -6.82 20.32 -9.53
CA GLY A 209 -7.34 20.86 -10.79
C GLY A 209 -7.88 19.83 -11.80
N PHE A 210 -7.75 18.54 -11.53
CA PHE A 210 -8.38 17.49 -12.33
C PHE A 210 -9.79 17.19 -11.82
N ASP A 211 -10.74 17.03 -12.74
CA ASP A 211 -12.13 16.67 -12.48
C ASP A 211 -12.53 15.48 -13.36
N GLY A 212 -12.87 14.36 -12.73
CA GLY A 212 -13.16 13.12 -13.45
C GLY A 212 -13.62 11.97 -12.57
N PHE A 213 -13.98 10.87 -13.23
CA PHE A 213 -14.44 9.64 -12.61
C PHE A 213 -13.27 8.70 -12.30
N VAL A 214 -13.25 8.12 -11.11
CA VAL A 214 -12.25 7.13 -10.71
C VAL A 214 -12.44 5.86 -11.54
N SER A 215 -11.47 5.54 -12.39
CA SER A 215 -11.53 4.34 -13.24
C SER A 215 -10.87 3.12 -12.61
N GLU A 216 -9.77 3.33 -11.89
CA GLU A 216 -8.96 2.25 -11.31
C GLU A 216 -8.23 2.77 -10.07
N ILE A 217 -8.18 1.95 -9.02
CA ILE A 217 -7.34 2.19 -7.84
C ILE A 217 -6.35 1.03 -7.76
N SER A 218 -5.09 1.29 -8.09
CA SER A 218 -4.00 0.32 -7.98
C SER A 218 -3.22 0.58 -6.67
N PHE A 219 -2.24 -0.28 -6.37
CA PHE A 219 -1.49 -0.17 -5.11
C PHE A 219 -0.66 1.12 -4.99
N GLN A 220 -0.13 1.66 -6.10
CA GLN A 220 0.72 2.86 -6.10
C GLN A 220 0.05 4.09 -6.74
N VAL A 221 -0.92 3.88 -7.62
CA VAL A 221 -1.54 4.95 -8.41
C VAL A 221 -3.05 4.78 -8.47
N THR A 222 -3.75 5.89 -8.63
CA THR A 222 -5.17 5.94 -8.94
C THR A 222 -5.35 6.62 -10.29
N ARG A 223 -6.21 6.07 -11.13
CA ARG A 223 -6.50 6.61 -12.47
C ARG A 223 -7.87 7.26 -12.49
N LEU A 224 -7.92 8.47 -13.04
CA LEU A 224 -9.14 9.24 -13.25
C LEU A 224 -9.39 9.38 -14.75
N ARG A 225 -10.65 9.20 -15.18
CA ARG A 225 -11.09 9.60 -16.51
C ARG A 225 -11.77 10.97 -16.41
N THR A 226 -11.14 12.00 -16.96
CA THR A 226 -11.68 13.37 -16.96
C THR A 226 -13.01 13.43 -17.71
N LEU A 227 -13.78 14.50 -17.51
CA LEU A 227 -15.01 14.74 -18.29
C LEU A 227 -14.76 14.86 -19.81
N GLU A 228 -13.54 15.22 -20.20
CA GLU A 228 -13.07 15.25 -21.60
C GLU A 228 -12.67 13.87 -22.15
N GLY A 229 -12.80 12.81 -21.35
CA GLY A 229 -12.46 11.42 -21.73
C GLY A 229 -10.98 11.03 -21.56
N ARG A 230 -10.08 11.94 -21.16
CA ARG A 230 -8.65 11.68 -20.95
C ARG A 230 -8.40 10.87 -19.69
N LEU A 231 -7.38 10.01 -19.70
CA LEU A 231 -6.96 9.21 -18.54
C LEU A 231 -5.79 9.89 -17.83
N VAL A 232 -5.98 10.27 -16.57
CA VAL A 232 -4.99 10.90 -15.71
C VAL A 232 -4.54 9.88 -14.67
N THR A 233 -3.23 9.65 -14.54
CA THR A 233 -2.67 8.76 -13.53
C THR A 233 -2.07 9.60 -12.40
N ILE A 234 -2.55 9.39 -11.18
CA ILE A 234 -2.18 10.19 -10.01
C ILE A 234 -1.51 9.25 -8.99
N PRO A 235 -0.28 9.57 -8.52
CA PRO A 235 0.35 8.85 -7.42
C PRO A 235 -0.52 8.87 -6.16
N ASN A 236 -0.66 7.72 -5.49
CA ASN A 236 -1.55 7.59 -4.34
C ASN A 236 -1.15 8.48 -3.16
N SER A 237 0.13 8.84 -3.02
CA SER A 237 0.62 9.76 -1.98
C SER A 237 -0.06 11.13 -2.05
N LEU A 238 -0.44 11.58 -3.25
CA LEU A 238 -1.09 12.87 -3.45
C LEU A 238 -2.53 12.92 -2.90
N PHE A 239 -3.21 11.79 -2.76
CA PHE A 239 -4.56 11.77 -2.18
C PHE A 239 -4.57 11.91 -0.66
N ILE A 240 -3.45 11.60 0.00
CA ILE A 240 -3.28 11.80 1.44
C ILE A 240 -2.78 13.21 1.74
N GLY A 241 -1.94 13.76 0.86
CA GLY A 241 -1.36 15.09 1.02
C GLY A 241 -2.25 16.26 0.57
N ASN A 242 -3.32 16.01 -0.20
CA ASN A 242 -4.16 17.06 -0.79
C ASN A 242 -5.63 16.91 -0.42
N ILE A 243 -6.39 18.00 -0.58
CA ILE A 243 -7.84 18.01 -0.44
C ILE A 243 -8.47 17.29 -1.63
N VAL A 244 -9.38 16.36 -1.36
CA VAL A 244 -10.15 15.64 -2.36
C VAL A 244 -11.62 16.00 -2.20
N GLU A 245 -12.22 16.56 -3.25
CA GLU A 245 -13.66 16.84 -3.29
C GLU A 245 -14.38 15.67 -3.95
N ASN A 246 -15.21 14.94 -3.20
CA ASN A 246 -16.03 13.87 -3.75
C ASN A 246 -17.37 14.43 -4.24
N VAL A 247 -17.47 14.68 -5.54
CA VAL A 247 -18.66 15.26 -6.18
C VAL A 247 -19.82 14.28 -6.18
N THR A 248 -19.55 12.98 -6.29
CA THR A 248 -20.59 11.94 -6.26
C THR A 248 -21.22 11.77 -4.88
N ALA A 249 -20.50 12.09 -3.81
CA ALA A 249 -21.01 11.98 -2.45
C ALA A 249 -22.08 13.03 -2.09
N GLU A 250 -22.25 14.07 -2.91
CA GLU A 250 -23.23 15.13 -2.70
C GLU A 250 -24.67 14.58 -2.58
N PRO A 251 -25.45 15.02 -1.57
CA PRO A 251 -26.83 14.56 -1.37
C PRO A 251 -27.81 15.27 -2.31
N THR A 252 -27.56 16.54 -2.64
CA THR A 252 -28.39 17.34 -3.55
C THR A 252 -27.55 18.37 -4.27
N ARG A 253 -27.92 18.69 -5.52
CA ARG A 253 -27.21 19.68 -6.32
C ARG A 253 -27.77 21.07 -6.07
N LYS A 254 -26.99 21.92 -5.42
CA LYS A 254 -27.33 23.35 -5.26
C LYS A 254 -27.23 24.09 -6.61
N ILE A 255 -28.30 24.75 -7.01
CA ILE A 255 -28.31 25.70 -8.13
C ILE A 255 -28.59 27.10 -7.59
N THR A 256 -27.93 28.11 -8.15
CA THR A 256 -28.16 29.53 -7.82
C THR A 256 -28.51 30.25 -9.11
N LEU A 257 -29.78 30.67 -9.21
CA LEU A 257 -30.31 31.42 -10.33
C LEU A 257 -30.50 32.88 -9.89
N ASN A 258 -29.90 33.81 -10.60
CA ASN A 258 -30.08 35.25 -10.37
C ASN A 258 -30.99 35.81 -11.46
N LEU A 259 -32.14 36.33 -11.06
CA LEU A 259 -33.14 36.92 -11.95
C LEU A 259 -33.11 38.44 -11.78
N GLY A 260 -33.05 39.18 -12.90
CA GLY A 260 -33.14 40.63 -12.90
C GLY A 260 -34.49 41.10 -13.42
N LEU A 261 -35.21 41.88 -12.63
CA LEU A 261 -36.43 42.57 -13.05
C LEU A 261 -36.16 44.04 -13.34
N VAL A 262 -36.98 44.68 -14.17
CA VAL A 262 -36.84 46.10 -14.51
C VAL A 262 -37.04 47.02 -13.28
N TYR A 263 -36.47 48.23 -13.29
CA TYR A 263 -36.55 49.17 -12.16
C TYR A 263 -37.96 49.71 -11.90
N GLU A 264 -38.84 49.62 -12.89
CA GLU A 264 -40.26 49.95 -12.80
C GLU A 264 -41.05 48.92 -11.96
N THR A 265 -40.44 47.78 -11.62
CA THR A 265 -41.09 46.74 -10.81
C THR A 265 -41.40 47.26 -9.41
N THR A 266 -42.68 47.28 -9.08
CA THR A 266 -43.16 47.74 -7.77
C THR A 266 -42.85 46.73 -6.65
N PRO A 267 -42.85 47.13 -5.37
CA PRO A 267 -42.68 46.21 -4.25
C PRO A 267 -43.67 45.03 -4.26
N GLN A 268 -44.91 45.27 -4.69
CA GLN A 268 -45.96 44.25 -4.77
C GLN A 268 -45.67 43.25 -5.90
N GLU A 269 -45.20 43.71 -7.05
CA GLU A 269 -44.77 42.85 -8.16
C GLU A 269 -43.52 42.06 -7.81
N MET A 270 -42.59 42.65 -7.06
CA MET A 270 -41.41 41.96 -6.53
C MET A 270 -41.80 40.83 -5.58
N GLN A 271 -42.71 41.10 -4.63
CA GLN A 271 -43.24 40.06 -3.75
C GLN A 271 -43.93 38.95 -4.53
N LYS A 272 -44.76 39.32 -5.52
CA LYS A 272 -45.44 38.37 -6.39
C LYS A 272 -44.46 37.50 -7.20
N ALA A 273 -43.36 38.07 -7.68
CA ALA A 273 -42.30 37.33 -8.35
C ALA A 273 -41.68 36.28 -7.41
N MET A 274 -41.36 36.66 -6.17
CA MET A 274 -40.84 35.74 -5.17
C MET A 274 -41.85 34.63 -4.81
N ASP A 275 -43.14 34.95 -4.69
CA ASP A 275 -44.20 33.97 -4.41
C ASP A 275 -44.36 32.97 -5.56
N ILE A 276 -44.23 33.41 -6.82
CA ILE A 276 -44.23 32.52 -7.99
C ILE A 276 -43.03 31.56 -7.94
N LEU A 277 -41.83 32.05 -7.64
CA LEU A 277 -40.64 31.20 -7.51
C LEU A 277 -40.80 30.16 -6.40
N LYS A 278 -41.42 30.56 -5.29
CA LYS A 278 -41.73 29.66 -4.18
C LYS A 278 -42.68 28.55 -4.63
N ASP A 279 -43.79 28.91 -5.29
CA ASP A 279 -44.78 27.96 -5.81
C ASP A 279 -44.18 26.98 -6.83
N ILE A 280 -43.31 27.46 -7.73
CA ILE A 280 -42.60 26.61 -8.70
C ILE A 280 -41.70 25.62 -7.95
N SER A 281 -40.99 26.08 -6.91
CA SER A 281 -40.11 25.21 -6.15
C SER A 281 -40.86 24.13 -5.36
N GLU A 282 -41.98 24.48 -4.73
CA GLU A 282 -42.78 23.57 -3.90
C GLU A 282 -43.53 22.52 -4.74
N LYS A 283 -43.88 22.85 -5.99
CA LYS A 283 -44.59 21.93 -6.91
C LYS A 283 -43.66 21.00 -7.69
N SER A 284 -42.36 21.27 -7.72
CA SER A 284 -41.42 20.45 -8.48
C SER A 284 -41.05 19.18 -7.71
N SER A 285 -41.34 18.01 -8.28
CA SER A 285 -40.95 16.73 -7.68
C SER A 285 -39.44 16.48 -7.70
N ASN A 286 -38.71 17.19 -8.57
CA ASN A 286 -37.27 17.05 -8.79
C ASN A 286 -36.41 17.87 -7.82
N LEU A 287 -37.03 18.75 -7.03
CA LEU A 287 -36.35 19.59 -6.05
C LEU A 287 -36.49 19.03 -4.64
N ASP A 288 -35.42 19.18 -3.85
CA ASP A 288 -35.39 18.89 -2.42
C ASP A 288 -35.79 20.13 -1.60
N GLU A 289 -36.02 19.93 -0.30
CA GLU A 289 -36.38 21.01 0.62
C GLU A 289 -35.27 22.07 0.77
N GLY A 290 -35.65 23.27 1.22
CA GLY A 290 -34.67 24.31 1.61
C GLY A 290 -34.41 25.40 0.55
N THR A 291 -35.35 25.67 -0.33
CA THR A 291 -35.28 26.80 -1.28
C THR A 291 -35.07 28.14 -0.58
N VAL A 292 -34.19 28.98 -1.12
CA VAL A 292 -33.98 30.37 -0.66
C VAL A 292 -34.35 31.33 -1.79
N ILE A 293 -35.26 32.25 -1.52
CA ILE A 293 -35.67 33.32 -2.43
C ILE A 293 -35.50 34.65 -1.71
N SER A 294 -34.75 35.57 -2.30
CA SER A 294 -34.52 36.88 -1.70
C SER A 294 -34.31 37.95 -2.76
N PHE A 295 -34.86 39.14 -2.54
CA PHE A 295 -34.47 40.34 -3.28
C PHE A 295 -33.11 40.82 -2.74
N THR A 296 -32.05 40.64 -3.53
CA THR A 296 -30.67 40.75 -3.04
C THR A 296 -29.95 42.01 -3.50
N THR A 297 -30.28 42.56 -4.67
CA THR A 297 -29.42 43.58 -5.30
C THR A 297 -30.23 44.64 -6.04
N PHE A 298 -29.80 45.90 -5.93
CA PHE A 298 -30.12 46.96 -6.88
C PHE A 298 -28.93 47.11 -7.83
N GLY A 299 -28.96 46.43 -8.99
CA GLY A 299 -27.86 46.41 -9.95
C GLY A 299 -28.04 47.44 -11.05
N ASP A 300 -26.98 47.78 -11.79
CA ASP A 300 -26.92 48.89 -12.76
C ASP A 300 -28.12 49.00 -13.72
N PHE A 301 -28.72 47.86 -14.09
CA PHE A 301 -29.87 47.80 -15.01
C PHE A 301 -31.06 46.99 -14.47
N ASN A 302 -30.98 46.45 -13.24
CA ASN A 302 -32.00 45.51 -12.74
C ASN A 302 -32.18 45.52 -11.21
N LEU A 303 -33.36 45.10 -10.78
CA LEU A 303 -33.67 44.67 -9.42
C LEU A 303 -33.48 43.14 -9.35
N GLY A 304 -32.47 42.70 -8.61
CA GLY A 304 -32.00 41.32 -8.58
C GLY A 304 -32.68 40.46 -7.51
N ILE A 305 -33.25 39.33 -7.91
CA ILE A 305 -33.72 38.25 -7.05
C ILE A 305 -32.72 37.09 -7.13
N THR A 306 -32.24 36.61 -5.98
CA THR A 306 -31.48 35.36 -5.90
C THR A 306 -32.43 34.23 -5.53
N PHE A 307 -32.47 33.21 -6.39
CA PHE A 307 -33.25 31.98 -6.23
C PHE A 307 -32.30 30.78 -6.14
N ILE A 308 -32.19 30.22 -4.94
CA ILE A 308 -31.40 29.02 -4.68
C ILE A 308 -32.36 27.85 -4.47
N TYR A 309 -32.13 26.77 -5.22
CA TYR A 309 -32.87 25.52 -5.08
C TYR A 309 -31.90 24.34 -5.15
N PHE A 310 -32.33 23.21 -4.58
CA PHE A 310 -31.53 22.00 -4.47
C PHE A 310 -32.19 20.91 -5.33
N ILE A 311 -31.51 20.41 -6.35
CA ILE A 311 -32.01 19.31 -7.19
C ILE A 311 -31.68 17.99 -6.47
N LYS A 312 -32.66 17.08 -6.41
CA LYS A 312 -32.47 15.75 -5.81
C LYS A 312 -31.40 14.95 -6.56
N LYS A 313 -30.73 14.03 -5.86
CA LYS A 313 -29.62 13.25 -6.40
C LYS A 313 -29.98 12.43 -7.64
N GLU A 314 -31.19 11.89 -7.64
CA GLU A 314 -31.74 11.03 -8.67
C GLU A 314 -32.30 11.79 -9.88
N SER A 315 -32.50 13.10 -9.76
CA SER A 315 -33.06 13.94 -10.81
C SER A 315 -31.98 14.38 -11.81
N ASP A 316 -32.37 14.49 -13.08
CA ASP A 316 -31.49 15.02 -14.11
C ASP A 316 -31.26 16.52 -13.90
N ILE A 317 -30.00 16.91 -13.71
CA ILE A 317 -29.61 18.28 -13.39
C ILE A 317 -29.99 19.27 -14.51
N PHE A 318 -29.78 18.90 -15.78
CA PHE A 318 -29.96 19.81 -16.91
C PHE A 318 -31.42 19.93 -17.32
N LEU A 319 -32.15 18.81 -17.32
CA LEU A 319 -33.58 18.81 -17.58
C LEU A 319 -34.32 19.58 -16.49
N THR A 320 -34.02 19.33 -15.21
CA THR A 320 -34.66 20.04 -14.10
C THR A 320 -34.40 21.55 -14.16
N GLN A 321 -33.15 21.97 -14.45
CA GLN A 321 -32.85 23.40 -14.63
C GLN A 321 -33.64 24.01 -15.79
N SER A 322 -33.78 23.29 -16.90
CA SER A 322 -34.53 23.74 -18.08
C SER A 322 -36.03 23.87 -17.78
N GLU A 323 -36.62 22.87 -17.13
CA GLU A 323 -38.02 22.86 -16.71
C GLU A 323 -38.33 24.04 -15.78
N ILE A 324 -37.52 24.22 -14.73
CA ILE A 324 -37.68 25.34 -13.78
C ILE A 324 -37.54 26.68 -14.51
N SER A 325 -36.53 26.84 -15.36
CA SER A 325 -36.31 28.11 -16.07
C SER A 325 -37.45 28.45 -17.04
N LEU A 326 -38.01 27.45 -17.74
CA LEU A 326 -39.14 27.63 -18.64
C LEU A 326 -40.43 27.96 -17.89
N GLU A 327 -40.68 27.32 -16.75
CA GLU A 327 -41.86 27.62 -15.93
C GLU A 327 -41.77 29.02 -15.31
N ILE A 328 -40.58 29.45 -14.89
CA ILE A 328 -40.33 30.83 -14.44
C ILE A 328 -40.68 31.81 -15.56
N LEU A 329 -40.11 31.60 -16.76
CA LEU A 329 -40.35 32.47 -17.92
C LEU A 329 -41.84 32.58 -18.24
N LYS A 330 -42.55 31.44 -18.28
CA LYS A 330 -43.99 31.38 -18.55
C LYS A 330 -44.79 32.16 -17.50
N ARG A 331 -44.61 31.85 -16.21
CA ARG A 331 -45.37 32.44 -15.11
C ARG A 331 -45.06 33.92 -14.94
N PHE A 332 -43.83 34.35 -15.19
CA PHE A 332 -43.47 35.77 -15.14
C PHE A 332 -44.15 36.55 -16.28
N ASN A 333 -44.16 36.01 -17.50
CA ASN A 333 -44.86 36.61 -18.64
C ASN A 333 -46.38 36.71 -18.43
N GLU A 334 -47.02 35.65 -17.92
CA GLU A 334 -48.45 35.64 -17.59
C GLU A 334 -48.81 36.72 -16.56
N ASN A 335 -47.87 37.04 -15.66
CA ASN A 335 -48.05 38.04 -14.61
C ASN A 335 -47.46 39.42 -14.95
N LYS A 336 -47.00 39.61 -16.21
CA LYS A 336 -46.39 40.86 -16.72
C LYS A 336 -45.14 41.30 -15.96
N LEU A 337 -44.43 40.36 -15.32
CA LEU A 337 -43.14 40.61 -14.69
C LEU A 337 -42.05 40.62 -15.76
N SER A 338 -41.48 41.80 -16.02
CA SER A 338 -40.53 41.99 -17.12
C SER A 338 -39.09 41.76 -16.67
N PHE A 339 -38.38 40.88 -17.38
CA PHE A 339 -36.96 40.70 -17.19
C PHE A 339 -36.19 41.93 -17.67
N ALA A 340 -35.19 42.34 -16.88
CA ALA A 340 -34.30 43.42 -17.25
C ALA A 340 -33.34 42.99 -18.37
N PHE A 341 -33.05 43.94 -19.24
CA PHE A 341 -31.96 43.88 -20.22
C PHE A 341 -31.07 45.12 -20.01
N PRO A 342 -29.81 45.11 -20.46
CA PRO A 342 -28.96 46.29 -20.36
C PRO A 342 -29.62 47.50 -21.05
N THR A 343 -29.89 48.55 -20.28
CA THR A 343 -30.51 49.80 -20.75
C THR A 343 -29.61 51.00 -20.48
N GLN A 344 -29.70 52.02 -21.33
CA GLN A 344 -28.99 53.27 -21.14
C GLN A 344 -29.92 54.44 -21.48
N THR A 345 -29.92 55.47 -20.63
CA THR A 345 -30.60 56.73 -20.92
C THR A 345 -29.61 57.69 -21.54
N ILE A 346 -29.82 58.05 -22.81
CA ILE A 346 -28.95 59.00 -23.52
C ILE A 346 -29.56 60.40 -23.42
N TYR A 347 -28.87 61.30 -22.73
CA TYR A 347 -29.21 62.72 -22.72
C TYR A 347 -28.55 63.42 -23.91
N SER A 348 -29.34 63.74 -24.94
CA SER A 348 -28.91 64.57 -26.06
C SER A 348 -29.15 66.04 -25.74
N LYS A 349 -28.11 66.86 -25.77
CA LYS A 349 -28.21 68.32 -25.67
C LYS A 349 -28.02 68.92 -27.07
N SER A 350 -29.08 69.43 -27.67
CA SER A 350 -28.98 70.20 -28.92
C SER A 350 -28.28 71.53 -28.63
N LEU A 351 -27.08 71.71 -29.18
CA LEU A 351 -26.40 73.00 -29.18
C LEU A 351 -27.09 73.88 -30.24
N ASN A 352 -27.75 74.95 -29.80
CA ASN A 352 -28.25 76.01 -30.68
C ASN A 352 -27.14 76.96 -31.08
#